data_AF-A0A959EKC7-F1
#
_entry.id   AF-A0A959EKC7-F1
#
_cell.length_a   1.000
_cell.length_b   1.000
_cell.length_c   1.000
_cell.angle_alpha   90.00
_cell.angle_beta   90.00
_cell.angle_gamma   90.00
#
_symmetry.space_group_name_H-M   'P 1'
#
loop_
_entity.id
_entity.type
_entity.pdbx_description
1 polymer ?
#
loop_
_entity_poly.entity_id
_entity_poly.type
_entity_poly.pdbx_seq_one_letter_code
_entity_poly.pdbx_strand_id
1 'polypeptide(L)'
;MPNLKLLLTAAGFSLLLTPSGGMPPDTASTSLFDLIHQDEILKIDLQTDLDQLLANRNTDAEVAAVLSFTGPNDRDYRFEIEIECRGKFRRRVCDFPPLKLNFSKRDLRELGLSRFDRLKLVTHCLEDQKGDDYLLKEYLIYRLYAELSPYHFRSQLVQVQYRDENGKKRYKRLGILLEDNDELAHRLQAEVVDTFSFREEGLEPENARLHALFQYMVGNADWNLALRRNLEILYFPGENTYRVVPYDFDFTGLVNVPYGIPNPDYRLTSMRQRVFLGEARGEQLQETIELLR
;
A
#
# COMPACT_ATOMS: atom_id res chain seq x y z
N MET A 1 -55.42 -23.98 -58.42
CA MET A 1 -54.70 -24.85 -57.46
C MET A 1 -53.85 -23.95 -56.57
N PRO A 2 -54.21 -23.77 -55.29
CA PRO A 2 -53.66 -22.71 -54.46
C PRO A 2 -52.40 -23.13 -53.69
N ASN A 3 -51.60 -22.12 -53.37
CA ASN A 3 -50.31 -22.16 -52.69
C ASN A 3 -50.37 -22.78 -51.29
N LEU A 4 -49.49 -23.75 -51.01
CA LEU A 4 -49.24 -24.29 -49.68
C LEU A 4 -48.11 -23.49 -49.02
N LYS A 5 -48.46 -22.59 -48.10
CA LYS A 5 -47.50 -21.91 -47.20
C LYS A 5 -47.12 -22.87 -46.08
N LEU A 6 -45.86 -23.31 -46.07
CA LEU A 6 -45.25 -24.05 -44.96
C LEU A 6 -44.87 -23.03 -43.86
N LEU A 7 -45.56 -23.08 -42.71
CA LEU A 7 -45.16 -22.37 -41.50
C LEU A 7 -43.99 -23.12 -40.84
N LEU A 8 -42.79 -22.54 -40.84
CA LEU A 8 -41.75 -22.91 -39.89
C LEU A 8 -41.97 -22.11 -38.59
N THR A 9 -42.42 -22.78 -37.54
CA THR A 9 -42.37 -22.28 -36.17
C THR A 9 -40.95 -22.44 -35.63
N ALA A 10 -40.20 -21.35 -35.56
CA ALA A 10 -38.93 -21.31 -34.84
C ALA A 10 -39.21 -21.26 -33.33
N ALA A 11 -39.00 -22.38 -32.64
CA ALA A 11 -38.97 -22.42 -31.18
C ALA A 11 -37.65 -21.79 -30.71
N GLY A 12 -37.70 -20.51 -30.35
CA GLY A 12 -36.58 -19.81 -29.71
C GLY A 12 -36.42 -20.27 -28.26
N PHE A 13 -35.43 -21.11 -28.01
CA PHE A 13 -34.98 -21.43 -26.66
C PHE A 13 -34.10 -20.27 -26.16
N SER A 14 -34.72 -19.23 -25.59
CA SER A 14 -33.96 -18.18 -24.90
C SER A 14 -33.48 -18.71 -23.56
N LEU A 15 -32.20 -19.07 -23.53
CA LEU A 15 -31.44 -19.32 -22.31
C LEU A 15 -31.44 -18.03 -21.48
N LEU A 16 -32.23 -17.98 -20.41
CA LEU A 16 -32.15 -16.90 -19.42
C LEU A 16 -30.81 -17.04 -18.69
N LEU A 17 -29.78 -16.35 -19.16
CA LEU A 17 -28.62 -16.04 -18.34
C LEU A 17 -29.14 -15.20 -17.17
N THR A 18 -29.19 -15.80 -15.99
CA THR A 18 -29.25 -15.04 -14.75
C THR A 18 -27.95 -14.26 -14.66
N PRO A 19 -27.99 -12.92 -14.52
CA PRO A 19 -26.77 -12.18 -14.24
C PRO A 19 -26.24 -12.69 -12.90
N SER A 20 -25.05 -13.29 -12.93
CA SER A 20 -24.22 -13.45 -11.74
C SER A 20 -24.17 -12.08 -11.06
N GLY A 21 -24.63 -12.02 -9.80
CA GLY A 21 -24.73 -10.78 -9.03
C GLY A 21 -23.39 -10.05 -8.98
N GLY A 22 -23.18 -9.12 -9.91
CA GLY A 22 -22.17 -8.08 -9.79
C GLY A 22 -22.59 -7.18 -8.65
N MET A 23 -21.65 -6.84 -7.77
CA MET A 23 -21.88 -5.82 -6.76
C MET A 23 -22.38 -4.54 -7.46
N PRO A 24 -23.37 -3.83 -6.89
CA PRO A 24 -23.79 -2.55 -7.42
C PRO A 24 -22.60 -1.59 -7.49
N PRO A 25 -22.57 -0.68 -8.49
CA PRO A 25 -21.52 0.32 -8.61
C PRO A 25 -21.43 1.13 -7.31
N ASP A 26 -20.20 1.37 -6.87
CA ASP A 26 -19.89 2.12 -5.65
C ASP A 26 -20.38 3.57 -5.82
N THR A 27 -21.38 3.97 -5.06
CA THR A 27 -21.97 5.32 -5.14
C THR A 27 -21.31 6.32 -4.19
N ALA A 28 -20.51 5.84 -3.24
CA ALA A 28 -19.81 6.68 -2.28
C ALA A 28 -18.45 7.12 -2.86
N SER A 29 -18.23 8.42 -2.98
CA SER A 29 -16.97 8.97 -3.46
C SER A 29 -15.86 8.96 -2.40
N THR A 30 -16.23 8.94 -1.12
CA THR A 30 -15.31 9.13 0.01
C THR A 30 -14.91 7.79 0.61
N SER A 31 -13.61 7.52 0.73
CA SER A 31 -13.08 6.32 1.38
C SER A 31 -12.81 6.51 2.87
N LEU A 32 -12.51 5.40 3.55
CA LEU A 32 -12.01 5.47 4.92
C LEU A 32 -10.67 6.22 4.99
N PHE A 33 -9.80 6.09 3.98
CA PHE A 33 -8.55 6.85 3.96
C PHE A 33 -8.80 8.36 3.83
N ASP A 34 -9.77 8.77 2.99
CA ASP A 34 -10.18 10.18 2.88
C ASP A 34 -10.65 10.76 4.22
N LEU A 35 -11.32 9.93 5.04
CA LEU A 35 -11.81 10.33 6.36
C LEU A 35 -10.68 10.59 7.36
N ILE A 36 -9.61 9.80 7.32
CA ILE A 36 -8.53 9.80 8.32
C ILE A 36 -7.31 10.61 7.92
N HIS A 37 -7.19 10.98 6.65
CA HIS A 37 -6.00 11.65 6.12
C HIS A 37 -5.97 13.14 6.52
N GLN A 38 -4.91 13.52 7.22
CA GLN A 38 -4.70 14.85 7.78
C GLN A 38 -3.20 15.10 8.05
N ASP A 39 -2.82 16.37 8.25
CA ASP A 39 -1.41 16.70 8.51
C ASP A 39 -0.97 16.38 9.96
N GLU A 40 -1.90 16.37 10.91
CA GLU A 40 -1.61 16.07 12.31
C GLU A 40 -1.52 14.56 12.59
N ILE A 41 -0.82 14.21 13.67
CA ILE A 41 -0.76 12.82 14.14
C ILE A 41 -2.16 12.36 14.56
N LEU A 42 -2.69 11.39 13.83
CA LEU A 42 -3.97 10.78 14.18
C LEU A 42 -3.78 9.81 15.35
N LYS A 43 -4.55 9.99 16.42
CA LYS A 43 -4.54 9.08 17.57
C LYS A 43 -5.54 7.97 17.32
N ILE A 44 -5.05 6.73 17.29
CA ILE A 44 -5.89 5.54 17.14
C ILE A 44 -5.70 4.63 18.33
N ASP A 45 -6.76 3.91 18.69
CA ASP A 45 -6.71 2.86 19.68
C ASP A 45 -7.05 1.53 19.01
N LEU A 46 -6.15 0.56 19.19
CA LEU A 46 -6.25 -0.79 18.63
C LEU A 46 -6.26 -1.80 19.77
N GLN A 47 -7.41 -2.43 19.97
CA GLN A 47 -7.62 -3.48 20.96
C GLN A 47 -7.68 -4.85 20.28
N THR A 48 -6.92 -5.84 20.75
CA THR A 48 -6.87 -7.21 20.20
C THR A 48 -6.17 -8.18 21.16
N ASP A 49 -6.23 -9.48 20.91
CA ASP A 49 -5.33 -10.46 21.53
C ASP A 49 -3.92 -10.35 20.90
N LEU A 50 -3.06 -9.55 21.55
CA LEU A 50 -1.70 -9.31 21.09
C LEU A 50 -0.84 -10.58 21.13
N ASP A 51 -1.10 -11.50 22.07
CA ASP A 51 -0.32 -12.73 22.19
C ASP A 51 -0.67 -13.69 21.04
N GLN A 52 -1.96 -13.81 20.71
CA GLN A 52 -2.41 -14.58 19.54
C GLN A 52 -1.91 -13.96 18.23
N LEU A 53 -1.99 -12.63 18.07
CA LEU A 53 -1.51 -11.93 16.88
C LEU A 53 -0.02 -12.21 16.64
N LEU A 54 0.81 -12.12 17.68
CA LEU A 54 2.25 -12.34 17.59
C LEU A 54 2.61 -13.83 17.47
N ALA A 55 1.81 -14.74 18.05
CA ALA A 55 1.96 -16.17 17.82
C ALA A 55 1.69 -16.55 16.35
N ASN A 56 0.73 -15.87 15.71
CA ASN A 56 0.35 -16.03 14.31
C ASN A 56 1.20 -15.20 13.35
N ARG A 57 2.30 -14.58 13.79
CA ARG A 57 3.09 -13.65 12.98
C ARG A 57 3.59 -14.22 11.65
N ASN A 58 3.75 -15.53 11.52
CA ASN A 58 4.24 -16.18 10.28
C ASN A 58 3.12 -16.82 9.44
N THR A 59 1.86 -16.62 9.80
CA THR A 59 0.69 -17.12 9.08
C THR A 59 -0.14 -15.95 8.55
N ASP A 60 -1.09 -16.26 7.66
CA ASP A 60 -2.10 -15.30 7.19
C ASP A 60 -3.41 -15.49 7.99
N ALA A 61 -3.25 -15.72 9.29
CA ALA A 61 -4.36 -15.94 10.20
C ALA A 61 -4.82 -14.59 10.75
N GLU A 62 -6.08 -14.29 10.51
CA GLU A 62 -6.73 -13.09 11.00
C GLU A 62 -7.07 -13.25 12.50
N VAL A 63 -6.96 -12.14 13.22
CA VAL A 63 -7.33 -12.00 14.63
C VAL A 63 -8.30 -10.84 14.74
N ALA A 64 -9.40 -11.06 15.44
CA ALA A 64 -10.38 -10.02 15.69
C ALA A 64 -9.74 -8.86 16.48
N ALA A 65 -10.14 -7.65 16.13
CA ALA A 65 -9.68 -6.45 16.81
C ALA A 65 -10.77 -5.37 16.78
N VAL A 66 -10.63 -4.40 17.67
CA VAL A 66 -11.41 -3.18 17.64
C VAL A 66 -10.51 -2.00 17.43
N LEU A 67 -10.75 -1.27 16.34
CA LEU A 67 -10.09 -0.01 16.04
C LEU A 67 -11.04 1.14 16.36
N SER A 68 -10.53 2.16 17.06
CA SER A 68 -11.28 3.39 17.30
C SER A 68 -10.42 4.64 17.18
N PHE A 69 -11.03 5.72 16.71
CA PHE A 69 -10.40 7.03 16.57
C PHE A 69 -11.47 8.13 16.51
N THR A 70 -11.06 9.36 16.80
CA THR A 70 -11.89 10.55 16.59
C THR A 70 -11.52 11.15 15.23
N GLY A 71 -12.51 11.28 14.34
CA GLY A 71 -12.34 11.82 13.00
C GLY A 71 -12.82 13.27 12.89
N PRO A 72 -13.11 13.75 11.66
CA PRO A 72 -13.59 15.11 11.43
C PRO A 72 -14.85 15.46 12.23
N ASN A 73 -14.94 16.72 12.67
CA ASN A 73 -16.02 17.25 13.52
C ASN A 73 -16.17 16.54 14.88
N ASP A 74 -15.05 16.08 15.45
CA ASP A 74 -14.99 15.37 16.73
C ASP A 74 -15.90 14.14 16.81
N ARG A 75 -16.20 13.53 15.65
CA ARG A 75 -17.02 12.31 15.58
C ARG A 75 -16.16 11.10 15.91
N ASP A 76 -16.61 10.31 16.88
CA ASP A 76 -15.96 9.05 17.22
C ASP A 76 -16.37 7.93 16.24
N TYR A 77 -15.36 7.20 15.77
CA TYR A 77 -15.50 6.02 14.93
C TYR A 77 -14.99 4.81 15.70
N ARG A 78 -15.74 3.71 15.60
CA ARG A 78 -15.39 2.41 16.19
C ARG A 78 -15.72 1.32 15.18
N PHE A 79 -14.74 0.50 14.86
CA PHE A 79 -14.84 -0.59 13.90
C PHE A 79 -14.42 -1.89 14.56
N GLU A 80 -15.26 -2.92 14.43
CA GLU A 80 -14.84 -4.30 14.60
C GLU A 80 -14.16 -4.72 13.28
N ILE A 81 -12.89 -5.11 13.38
CA ILE A 81 -12.03 -5.39 12.23
C ILE A 81 -11.31 -6.72 12.43
N GLU A 82 -10.81 -7.26 11.33
CA GLU A 82 -9.88 -8.38 11.34
C GLU A 82 -8.47 -7.85 11.03
N ILE A 83 -7.48 -8.27 11.80
CA ILE A 83 -6.08 -7.87 11.59
C ILE A 83 -5.19 -9.09 11.41
N GLU A 84 -4.17 -8.93 10.57
CA GLU A 84 -3.13 -9.94 10.40
C GLU A 84 -1.75 -9.27 10.33
N CYS A 85 -0.72 -9.97 10.79
CA CYS A 85 0.66 -9.55 10.54
C CYS A 85 0.90 -9.54 9.02
N ARG A 86 1.73 -8.65 8.47
CA ARG A 86 2.05 -8.62 7.03
C ARG A 86 3.55 -8.48 6.78
N GLY A 87 3.95 -8.74 5.53
CA GLY A 87 5.31 -8.57 5.05
C GLY A 87 6.21 -9.78 5.32
N LYS A 88 6.91 -10.27 4.29
CA LYS A 88 7.72 -11.50 4.39
C LYS A 88 8.97 -11.33 5.24
N PHE A 89 9.65 -10.19 5.12
CA PHE A 89 10.90 -9.93 5.83
C PHE A 89 10.62 -9.44 7.26
N ARG A 90 9.81 -8.40 7.42
CA ARG A 90 9.47 -7.81 8.72
C ARG A 90 8.76 -8.78 9.68
N ARG A 91 7.97 -9.75 9.20
CA ARG A 91 7.45 -10.87 10.02
C ARG A 91 8.55 -11.70 10.70
N ARG A 92 9.79 -11.70 10.21
CA ARG A 92 10.90 -12.48 10.77
C ARG A 92 11.87 -11.67 11.63
N VAL A 93 12.02 -10.38 11.34
CA VAL A 93 13.07 -9.55 11.98
C VAL A 93 12.55 -8.51 12.97
N CYS A 94 11.29 -8.09 12.87
CA CYS A 94 10.73 -7.10 13.80
C CYS A 94 10.35 -7.74 15.13
N ASP A 95 10.40 -6.99 16.21
CA ASP A 95 9.74 -7.37 17.47
C ASP A 95 8.21 -7.34 17.27
N PHE A 96 7.72 -6.26 16.65
CA PHE A 96 6.31 -6.07 16.31
C PHE A 96 6.12 -5.87 14.79
N PRO A 97 5.63 -6.88 14.04
CA PRO A 97 5.50 -6.80 12.59
C PRO A 97 4.45 -5.78 12.14
N PRO A 98 4.53 -5.28 10.90
CA PRO A 98 3.48 -4.43 10.34
C PRO A 98 2.18 -5.23 10.22
N LEU A 99 1.04 -4.54 10.26
CA LEU A 99 -0.28 -5.14 10.24
C LEU A 99 -1.04 -4.77 8.97
N LYS A 100 -1.94 -5.64 8.55
CA LYS A 100 -3.01 -5.33 7.61
C LYS A 100 -4.30 -5.25 8.42
N LEU A 101 -5.09 -4.22 8.16
CA LEU A 101 -6.36 -3.96 8.82
C LEU A 101 -7.47 -4.18 7.81
N ASN A 102 -8.38 -5.11 8.08
CA ASN A 102 -9.50 -5.45 7.21
C ASN A 102 -10.82 -5.01 7.87
N PHE A 103 -11.54 -4.13 7.20
CA PHE A 103 -12.80 -3.55 7.66
C PHE A 103 -13.99 -4.28 7.02
N SER A 104 -15.13 -4.30 7.71
CA SER A 104 -16.36 -4.79 7.11
C SER A 104 -16.83 -3.84 5.99
N LYS A 105 -16.89 -4.33 4.75
CA LYS A 105 -17.50 -3.57 3.63
C LYS A 105 -18.95 -3.17 3.91
N ARG A 106 -19.68 -3.94 4.73
CA ARG A 106 -21.05 -3.59 5.13
C ARG A 106 -21.02 -2.33 6.01
N ASP A 107 -20.16 -2.32 7.02
CA ASP A 107 -20.09 -1.24 8.00
C ASP A 107 -19.58 0.05 7.34
N LEU A 108 -18.64 -0.06 6.39
CA LEU A 108 -18.23 1.07 5.55
C LEU A 108 -19.40 1.66 4.75
N ARG A 109 -20.21 0.82 4.10
CA ARG A 109 -21.39 1.28 3.36
C ARG A 109 -22.43 1.92 4.25
N GLU A 110 -22.65 1.40 5.46
CA GLU A 110 -23.58 1.98 6.44
C GLU A 110 -23.15 3.39 6.89
N LEU A 111 -21.84 3.66 6.88
CA LEU A 111 -21.27 4.99 7.11
C LEU A 111 -21.24 5.88 5.86
N GLY A 112 -21.68 5.37 4.70
CA GLY A 112 -21.61 6.08 3.43
C GLY A 112 -20.19 6.19 2.86
N LEU A 113 -19.28 5.30 3.27
CA LEU A 113 -17.92 5.20 2.76
C LEU A 113 -17.83 4.19 1.59
N SER A 114 -16.88 4.43 0.69
CA SER A 114 -16.58 3.55 -0.44
C SER A 114 -16.14 2.15 0.03
N ARG A 115 -16.10 1.20 -0.91
CA ARG A 115 -15.82 -0.22 -0.64
C ARG A 115 -14.37 -0.56 -0.24
N PHE A 116 -13.45 0.41 -0.24
CA PHE A 116 -12.04 0.17 0.08
C PHE A 116 -11.89 -0.14 1.57
N ASP A 117 -11.71 -1.43 1.86
CA ASP A 117 -11.85 -2.02 3.17
C ASP A 117 -10.55 -2.49 3.79
N ARG A 118 -9.42 -2.07 3.23
CA ARG A 118 -8.11 -2.48 3.70
C ARG A 118 -7.22 -1.28 3.93
N LEU A 119 -6.52 -1.29 5.06
CA LEU A 119 -5.43 -0.37 5.33
C LEU A 119 -4.18 -1.15 5.71
N LYS A 120 -3.03 -0.58 5.40
CA LYS A 120 -1.73 -1.13 5.79
C LYS A 120 -1.20 -0.31 6.95
N LEU A 121 -0.96 -0.94 8.10
CA LEU A 121 -0.29 -0.29 9.23
C LEU A 121 1.18 -0.69 9.25
N VAL A 122 2.07 0.22 8.86
CA VAL A 122 3.50 0.11 9.14
C VAL A 122 3.71 0.41 10.61
N THR A 123 4.36 -0.50 11.33
CA THR A 123 4.56 -0.41 12.78
C THR A 123 6.00 -0.03 13.12
N HIS A 124 6.22 0.40 14.35
CA HIS A 124 7.52 0.71 14.94
C HIS A 124 8.61 -0.36 14.75
N CYS A 125 8.24 -1.62 14.43
CA CYS A 125 9.10 -2.78 14.19
C CYS A 125 9.97 -3.18 15.39
N LEU A 126 10.83 -2.31 15.89
CA LEU A 126 11.71 -2.53 17.04
C LEU A 126 11.09 -1.90 18.29
N GLU A 127 11.12 -2.62 19.41
CA GLU A 127 10.51 -2.13 20.67
C GLU A 127 11.30 -1.01 21.35
N ASP A 128 12.58 -0.86 21.01
CA ASP A 128 13.45 0.18 21.55
C ASP A 128 13.08 1.60 21.08
N GLN A 129 13.70 2.62 21.67
CA GLN A 129 13.40 4.01 21.34
C GLN A 129 13.73 4.37 19.88
N LYS A 130 14.57 3.60 19.18
CA LYS A 130 14.96 3.88 17.80
C LYS A 130 13.92 3.39 16.79
N GLY A 131 13.04 2.46 17.16
CA GLY A 131 11.97 1.97 16.28
C GLY A 131 11.11 3.12 15.73
N ASP A 132 10.66 4.01 16.61
CA ASP A 132 9.88 5.20 16.24
C ASP A 132 10.72 6.18 15.38
N ASP A 133 12.01 6.35 15.65
CA ASP A 133 12.90 7.19 14.81
C ASP A 133 13.03 6.66 13.38
N TYR A 134 13.17 5.34 13.21
CA TYR A 134 13.24 4.72 11.88
C TYR A 134 11.90 4.86 11.15
N LEU A 135 10.79 4.65 11.84
CA LEU A 135 9.46 4.84 11.28
C LEU A 135 9.23 6.29 10.83
N LEU A 136 9.64 7.29 11.61
CA LEU A 136 9.53 8.70 11.24
C LEU A 136 10.35 9.04 10.00
N LYS A 137 11.53 8.45 9.84
CA LYS A 137 12.31 8.58 8.61
C LYS A 137 11.62 7.94 7.41
N GLU A 138 11.03 6.76 7.59
CA GLU A 138 10.25 6.07 6.54
C GLU A 138 9.04 6.94 6.13
N TYR A 139 8.32 7.50 7.11
CA TYR A 139 7.21 8.42 6.88
C TYR A 139 7.64 9.68 6.12
N LEU A 140 8.79 10.27 6.50
CA LEU A 140 9.35 11.43 5.82
C LEU A 140 9.62 11.13 4.34
N ILE A 141 10.11 9.93 4.00
CA ILE A 141 10.34 9.55 2.60
C ILE A 141 9.03 9.49 1.82
N TYR A 142 7.96 8.91 2.40
CA TYR A 142 6.63 8.94 1.76
C TYR A 142 6.15 10.38 1.51
N ARG A 143 6.31 11.28 2.49
CA ARG A 143 5.93 12.70 2.33
C ARG A 143 6.78 13.41 1.27
N LEU A 144 8.09 13.21 1.26
CA LEU A 144 8.99 13.80 0.26
C LEU A 144 8.63 13.34 -1.16
N TYR A 145 8.29 12.07 -1.36
CA TYR A 145 7.90 11.58 -2.67
C TYR A 145 6.55 12.17 -3.13
N ALA A 146 5.60 12.32 -2.20
CA ALA A 146 4.29 12.90 -2.50
C ALA A 146 4.37 14.36 -3.00
N GLU A 147 5.37 15.13 -2.54
CA GLU A 147 5.63 16.49 -3.05
C GLU A 147 6.16 16.50 -4.49
N LEU A 148 6.79 15.41 -4.93
CA LEU A 148 7.45 15.33 -6.24
C LEU A 148 6.60 14.66 -7.31
N SER A 149 5.68 13.79 -6.92
CA SER A 149 4.90 12.99 -7.85
C SER A 149 3.44 12.87 -7.41
N PRO A 150 2.46 13.07 -8.31
CA PRO A 150 1.06 12.76 -8.01
C PRO A 150 0.82 11.24 -7.89
N TYR A 151 1.74 10.41 -8.39
CA TYR A 151 1.67 8.96 -8.38
C TYR A 151 2.34 8.40 -7.12
N HIS A 152 1.73 8.64 -5.96
CA HIS A 152 2.26 8.25 -4.65
C HIS A 152 1.17 7.54 -3.83
N PHE A 153 1.56 6.68 -2.89
CA PHE A 153 0.64 6.22 -1.84
C PHE A 153 0.36 7.37 -0.88
N ARG A 154 -0.89 7.50 -0.42
CA ARG A 154 -1.19 8.35 0.74
C ARG A 154 -0.71 7.68 2.01
N SER A 155 -0.12 8.48 2.90
CA SER A 155 0.42 8.02 4.18
C SER A 155 -0.05 8.95 5.30
N GLN A 156 -0.50 8.35 6.41
CA GLN A 156 -0.96 9.04 7.61
C GLN A 156 -0.14 8.59 8.81
N LEU A 157 0.55 9.53 9.45
CA LEU A 157 1.24 9.26 10.71
C LEU A 157 0.20 9.08 11.83
N VAL A 158 0.35 7.99 12.58
CA VAL A 158 -0.55 7.65 13.70
C VAL A 158 0.21 7.43 14.99
N GLN A 159 -0.41 7.81 16.11
CA GLN A 159 -0.04 7.31 17.42
C GLN A 159 -1.00 6.17 17.78
N VAL A 160 -0.50 4.95 17.80
CA VAL A 160 -1.27 3.76 18.10
C VAL A 160 -1.21 3.49 19.60
N GLN A 161 -2.36 3.48 20.26
CA GLN A 161 -2.53 2.93 21.59
C GLN A 161 -2.91 1.46 21.44
N TYR A 162 -1.95 0.55 21.65
CA TYR A 162 -2.23 -0.88 21.71
C TYR A 162 -2.84 -1.22 23.07
N ARG A 163 -3.92 -2.01 23.06
CA ARG A 163 -4.56 -2.58 24.25
C ARG A 163 -4.74 -4.08 24.04
N ASP A 164 -4.15 -4.88 24.93
CA ASP A 164 -4.48 -6.29 25.03
C ASP A 164 -5.92 -6.44 25.56
N GLU A 165 -6.70 -7.35 24.98
CA GLU A 165 -8.08 -7.64 25.41
C GLU A 165 -8.16 -8.08 26.87
N ASN A 166 -7.12 -8.76 27.36
CA ASN A 166 -7.02 -9.17 28.76
C ASN A 166 -6.59 -8.03 29.71
N GLY A 167 -6.36 -6.83 29.17
CA GLY A 167 -5.95 -5.64 29.92
C GLY A 167 -4.51 -5.65 30.42
N LYS A 168 -3.71 -6.69 30.10
CA LYS A 168 -2.36 -6.87 30.65
C LYS A 168 -1.31 -5.95 30.03
N LYS A 169 -1.46 -5.65 28.74
CA LYS A 169 -0.51 -4.81 27.98
C LYS A 169 -1.22 -3.58 27.45
N ARG A 170 -0.64 -2.41 27.75
CA ARG A 170 -1.07 -1.13 27.21
C ARG A 170 0.13 -0.23 26.96
N TYR A 171 0.40 0.07 25.70
CA TYR A 171 1.53 0.90 25.32
C TYR A 171 1.24 1.69 24.05
N LYS A 172 1.96 2.79 23.89
CA LYS A 172 1.86 3.67 22.73
C LYS A 172 3.10 3.55 21.86
N ARG A 173 2.91 3.54 20.55
CA ARG A 173 3.97 3.58 19.54
C ARG A 173 3.49 4.37 18.33
N LEU A 174 4.42 4.82 17.50
CA LEU A 174 4.07 5.39 16.21
C LEU A 174 3.78 4.28 15.20
N GLY A 175 3.00 4.65 14.18
CA GLY A 175 2.76 3.83 12.99
C GLY A 175 2.45 4.71 11.78
N ILE A 176 2.41 4.11 10.60
CA ILE A 176 1.97 4.76 9.36
C ILE A 176 0.81 3.97 8.81
N LEU A 177 -0.37 4.59 8.70
CA LEU A 177 -1.44 4.04 7.87
C LEU A 177 -1.14 4.40 6.41
N LEU A 178 -1.05 3.39 5.56
CA LEU A 178 -0.76 3.50 4.15
C LEU A 178 -1.97 3.02 3.34
N GLU A 179 -2.28 3.77 2.29
CA GLU A 179 -3.34 3.49 1.33
C GLU A 179 -3.15 2.09 0.69
N ASP A 180 -4.27 1.42 0.41
CA ASP A 180 -4.23 0.12 -0.28
C ASP A 180 -4.06 0.28 -1.79
N ASN A 181 -3.56 -0.76 -2.45
CA ASN A 181 -3.28 -0.72 -3.89
C ASN A 181 -4.55 -0.47 -4.72
N ASP A 182 -5.66 -1.10 -4.35
CA ASP A 182 -6.93 -0.98 -5.08
C ASP A 182 -7.49 0.44 -4.95
N GLU A 183 -7.31 1.06 -3.78
CA GLU A 183 -7.73 2.44 -3.51
C GLU A 183 -6.83 3.44 -4.24
N LEU A 184 -5.51 3.25 -4.21
CA LEU A 184 -4.53 4.02 -4.97
C LEU A 184 -4.89 4.03 -6.46
N ALA A 185 -5.12 2.84 -7.04
CA ALA A 185 -5.45 2.70 -8.45
C ALA A 185 -6.77 3.42 -8.78
N HIS A 186 -7.80 3.27 -7.95
CA HIS A 186 -9.07 3.97 -8.12
C HIS A 186 -8.91 5.50 -8.05
N ARG A 187 -8.19 6.01 -7.04
CA ARG A 187 -7.93 7.46 -6.88
C ARG A 187 -7.23 8.05 -8.10
N LEU A 188 -6.33 7.28 -8.71
CA LEU A 188 -5.57 7.69 -9.90
C LEU A 188 -6.27 7.35 -11.22
N GLN A 189 -7.49 6.79 -11.20
CA GLN A 189 -8.22 6.31 -12.38
C GLN A 189 -7.39 5.32 -13.22
N ALA A 190 -6.67 4.46 -12.52
CA ALA A 190 -5.74 3.48 -13.06
C ALA A 190 -6.13 2.06 -12.64
N GLU A 191 -5.45 1.08 -13.21
CA GLU A 191 -5.60 -0.34 -12.89
C GLU A 191 -4.28 -0.88 -12.33
N VAL A 192 -4.36 -1.70 -11.28
CA VAL A 192 -3.19 -2.44 -10.77
C VAL A 192 -2.81 -3.50 -11.81
N VAL A 193 -1.54 -3.50 -12.21
CA VAL A 193 -1.06 -4.41 -13.26
C VAL A 193 -0.69 -5.77 -12.67
N ASP A 194 -1.28 -6.83 -13.18
CA ASP A 194 -0.85 -8.20 -12.87
C ASP A 194 0.46 -8.58 -13.58
N THR A 195 1.13 -9.65 -13.13
CA THR A 195 2.49 -10.01 -13.59
C THR A 195 2.60 -10.22 -15.10
N PHE A 196 1.53 -10.66 -15.76
CA PHE A 196 1.55 -11.04 -17.17
C PHE A 196 1.25 -9.89 -18.13
N SER A 197 0.71 -8.77 -17.62
CA SER A 197 0.19 -7.69 -18.45
C SER A 197 1.12 -6.48 -18.61
N PHE A 198 2.32 -6.49 -18.02
CA PHE A 198 3.26 -5.35 -18.11
C PHE A 198 4.14 -5.41 -19.34
N ARG A 199 4.24 -4.28 -20.04
CA ARG A 199 5.11 -4.07 -21.19
C ARG A 199 5.96 -2.84 -20.93
N GLU A 200 7.27 -3.02 -20.81
CA GLU A 200 8.19 -1.94 -20.43
C GLU A 200 8.21 -0.81 -21.46
N GLU A 201 7.90 -1.09 -22.73
CA GLU A 201 7.81 -0.07 -23.78
C GLU A 201 6.68 0.95 -23.56
N GLY A 202 5.67 0.60 -22.75
CA GLY A 202 4.59 1.49 -22.38
C GLY A 202 4.86 2.30 -21.11
N LEU A 203 6.01 2.12 -20.45
CA LEU A 203 6.34 2.83 -19.21
C LEU A 203 6.59 4.31 -19.51
N GLU A 204 5.90 5.19 -18.78
CA GLU A 204 6.01 6.63 -18.95
C GLU A 204 7.43 7.09 -18.53
N PRO A 205 8.23 7.65 -19.47
CA PRO A 205 9.65 7.92 -19.21
C PRO A 205 9.94 8.94 -18.10
N GLU A 206 9.13 9.99 -17.93
CA GLU A 206 9.35 11.01 -16.89
C GLU A 206 9.14 10.44 -15.49
N ASN A 207 8.05 9.71 -15.28
CA ASN A 207 7.75 8.98 -14.05
C ASN A 207 8.85 7.97 -13.71
N ALA A 208 9.32 7.19 -14.69
CA ALA A 208 10.39 6.22 -14.49
C ALA A 208 11.71 6.89 -14.05
N ARG A 209 12.08 8.02 -14.69
CA ARG A 209 13.29 8.79 -14.33
C ARG A 209 13.17 9.41 -12.94
N LEU A 210 12.03 10.03 -12.62
CA LEU A 210 11.79 10.61 -11.31
C LEU A 210 11.87 9.55 -10.21
N HIS A 211 11.21 8.41 -10.42
CA HIS A 211 11.27 7.27 -9.51
C HIS A 211 12.72 6.82 -9.28
N ALA A 212 13.47 6.55 -10.34
CA ALA A 212 14.84 6.06 -10.22
C ALA A 212 15.77 7.06 -9.52
N LEU A 213 15.65 8.35 -9.85
CA LEU A 213 16.44 9.40 -9.21
C LEU A 213 16.08 9.55 -7.74
N PHE A 214 14.79 9.54 -7.40
CA PHE A 214 14.34 9.63 -6.01
C PHE A 214 14.84 8.44 -5.18
N GLN A 215 14.68 7.22 -5.69
CA GLN A 215 15.16 6.02 -5.01
C GLN A 215 16.67 6.09 -4.77
N TYR A 216 17.44 6.58 -5.75
CA TYR A 216 18.86 6.83 -5.57
C TYR A 216 19.16 7.89 -4.49
N MET A 217 18.44 9.01 -4.48
CA MET A 217 18.61 10.09 -3.51
C MET A 217 18.35 9.66 -2.07
N VAL A 218 17.40 8.76 -1.83
CA VAL A 218 17.13 8.20 -0.49
C VAL A 218 18.01 7.00 -0.15
N GLY A 219 18.81 6.52 -1.11
CA GLY A 219 19.69 5.36 -0.97
C GLY A 219 18.94 4.04 -0.93
N ASN A 220 17.90 3.89 -1.75
CA ASN A 220 17.16 2.64 -1.92
C ASN A 220 17.75 1.82 -3.07
N ALA A 221 18.41 0.72 -2.73
CA ALA A 221 18.91 -0.26 -3.70
C ALA A 221 18.06 -1.55 -3.73
N ASP A 222 16.92 -1.59 -3.03
CA ASP A 222 16.12 -2.80 -2.85
C ASP A 222 14.92 -2.89 -3.81
N TRP A 223 14.75 -1.92 -4.70
CA TRP A 223 13.70 -1.92 -5.71
C TRP A 223 14.16 -2.57 -7.02
N ASN A 224 13.21 -3.14 -7.77
CA ASN A 224 13.47 -3.71 -9.09
C ASN A 224 12.21 -3.68 -9.95
N LEU A 225 12.27 -3.07 -11.13
CA LEU A 225 11.14 -2.96 -12.05
C LEU A 225 10.71 -4.32 -12.62
N ALA A 226 11.66 -5.10 -13.15
CA ALA A 226 11.38 -6.40 -13.76
C ALA A 226 10.80 -7.41 -12.76
N LEU A 227 11.28 -7.40 -11.52
CA LEU A 227 10.81 -8.25 -10.43
C LEU A 227 9.65 -7.64 -9.64
N ARG A 228 9.24 -6.40 -9.94
CA ARG A 228 8.20 -5.62 -9.25
C ARG A 228 8.38 -5.59 -7.73
N ARG A 229 9.63 -5.33 -7.33
CA ARG A 229 10.02 -5.28 -5.92
C ARG A 229 10.02 -3.82 -5.46
N ASN A 230 9.37 -3.57 -4.32
CA ASN A 230 9.28 -2.26 -3.65
C ASN A 230 8.76 -1.12 -4.56
N LEU A 231 7.87 -1.48 -5.48
CA LEU A 231 7.12 -0.57 -6.35
C LEU A 231 5.82 -1.24 -6.81
N GLU A 232 4.82 -0.41 -7.07
CA GLU A 232 3.56 -0.80 -7.70
C GLU A 232 3.57 -0.31 -9.15
N ILE A 233 2.96 -1.07 -10.06
CA ILE A 233 2.82 -0.67 -11.46
C ILE A 233 1.34 -0.45 -11.74
N LEU A 234 1.01 0.76 -12.18
CA LEU A 234 -0.34 1.17 -12.54
C LEU A 234 -0.44 1.34 -14.06
N TYR A 235 -1.50 0.79 -14.65
CA TYR A 235 -1.85 0.99 -16.04
C TYR A 235 -2.93 2.07 -16.15
N PHE A 236 -2.77 2.99 -17.10
CA PHE A 236 -3.68 4.10 -17.36
C PHE A 236 -4.39 3.86 -18.70
N PRO A 237 -5.62 3.29 -18.71
CA PRO A 237 -6.27 2.87 -19.95
C PRO A 237 -6.54 4.00 -20.94
N GLY A 238 -6.83 5.21 -20.43
CA GLY A 238 -7.08 6.39 -21.26
C GLY A 238 -5.84 6.90 -22.00
N GLU A 239 -4.65 6.55 -21.53
CA GLU A 239 -3.35 6.95 -22.11
C GLU A 239 -2.60 5.78 -22.75
N ASN A 240 -3.00 4.54 -22.43
CA ASN A 240 -2.30 3.32 -22.79
C ASN A 240 -0.82 3.33 -22.35
N THR A 241 -0.58 3.82 -21.12
CA THR A 241 0.75 3.92 -20.51
C THR A 241 0.79 3.26 -19.12
N TYR A 242 1.99 2.93 -18.67
CA TYR A 242 2.27 2.45 -17.32
C TYR A 242 3.01 3.51 -16.51
N ARG A 243 2.78 3.53 -15.21
CA ARG A 243 3.55 4.35 -14.24
C ARG A 243 3.89 3.53 -13.01
N VAL A 244 5.02 3.84 -12.40
CA VAL A 244 5.47 3.23 -11.15
C VAL A 244 5.18 4.12 -9.95
N VAL A 245 4.83 3.48 -8.84
CA VAL A 245 4.60 4.09 -7.53
C VAL A 245 5.49 3.38 -6.51
N PRO A 246 6.50 4.04 -5.93
CA PRO A 246 7.39 3.42 -4.96
C PRO A 246 6.68 3.20 -3.62
N TYR A 247 7.06 2.12 -2.93
CA TYR A 247 6.68 1.86 -1.53
C TYR A 247 7.74 0.97 -0.85
N ASP A 248 7.58 0.75 0.46
CA ASP A 248 8.52 -0.03 1.29
C ASP A 248 9.91 0.63 1.38
N PHE A 249 9.97 1.74 2.14
CA PHE A 249 11.17 2.58 2.24
C PHE A 249 12.03 2.27 3.48
N ASP A 250 11.77 1.18 4.19
CA ASP A 250 12.54 0.81 5.39
C ASP A 250 13.98 0.44 5.06
N PHE A 251 14.21 -0.17 3.88
CA PHE A 251 15.50 -0.58 3.34
C PHE A 251 16.25 0.55 2.61
N THR A 252 16.00 1.81 2.98
CA THR A 252 16.74 2.95 2.43
C THR A 252 17.93 3.35 3.30
N GLY A 253 18.96 3.91 2.68
CA GLY A 253 20.10 4.50 3.38
C GLY A 253 19.76 5.70 4.26
N LEU A 254 18.64 6.39 3.99
CA LEU A 254 18.15 7.46 4.87
C LEU A 254 17.57 6.92 6.17
N VAL A 255 16.79 5.83 6.12
CA VAL A 255 16.28 5.17 7.33
C VAL A 255 17.44 4.48 8.08
N ASN A 256 18.24 3.67 7.35
CA ASN A 256 19.40 2.95 7.86
C ASN A 256 19.09 2.11 9.11
N VAL A 257 18.05 1.27 8.99
CA VAL A 257 17.65 0.30 10.03
C VAL A 257 18.79 -0.69 10.36
N PRO A 258 18.91 -1.15 11.61
CA PRO A 258 20.02 -2.01 12.04
C PRO A 258 19.94 -3.44 11.46
N TYR A 259 18.75 -3.88 11.08
CA TYR A 259 18.52 -5.16 10.38
C TYR A 259 18.65 -5.05 8.85
N GLY A 260 18.97 -3.87 8.33
CA GLY A 260 19.10 -3.62 6.90
C GLY A 260 20.29 -4.38 6.32
N ILE A 261 20.08 -5.08 5.22
CA ILE A 261 21.11 -5.86 4.53
C ILE A 261 21.46 -5.11 3.24
N PRO A 262 22.69 -4.59 3.08
CA PRO A 262 23.12 -3.95 1.85
C PRO A 262 22.93 -4.89 0.66
N ASN A 263 22.45 -4.37 -0.47
CA ASN A 263 22.14 -5.22 -1.63
C ASN A 263 23.43 -5.84 -2.22
N PRO A 264 23.60 -7.18 -2.16
CA PRO A 264 24.82 -7.85 -2.62
C PRO A 264 24.95 -7.86 -4.15
N ASP A 265 23.85 -7.75 -4.90
CA ASP A 265 23.85 -7.74 -6.36
C ASP A 265 24.68 -6.57 -6.92
N TYR A 266 24.74 -5.48 -6.14
CA TYR A 266 25.51 -4.28 -6.47
C TYR A 266 26.76 -4.11 -5.61
N ARG A 267 27.17 -5.15 -4.88
CA ARG A 267 28.37 -5.20 -4.01
C ARG A 267 28.41 -4.08 -2.97
N LEU A 268 27.26 -3.65 -2.48
CA LEU A 268 27.17 -2.66 -1.41
C LEU A 268 27.64 -3.30 -0.09
N THR A 269 28.43 -2.57 0.68
CA THR A 269 28.92 -2.96 2.01
C THR A 269 28.25 -2.15 3.12
N SER A 270 27.44 -1.15 2.78
CA SER A 270 26.67 -0.34 3.72
C SER A 270 25.34 0.09 3.11
N MET A 271 24.28 0.16 3.92
CA MET A 271 22.97 0.69 3.51
C MET A 271 23.06 2.16 3.06
N ARG A 272 24.10 2.89 3.49
CA ARG A 272 24.31 4.29 3.09
C ARG A 272 24.91 4.46 1.71
N GLN A 273 25.51 3.40 1.15
CA GLN A 273 26.04 3.46 -0.20
C GLN A 273 24.89 3.48 -1.20
N ARG A 274 25.06 4.28 -2.24
CA ARG A 274 24.04 4.49 -3.26
C ARG A 274 24.49 3.90 -4.60
N VAL A 275 23.53 3.35 -5.32
CA VAL A 275 23.69 2.89 -6.70
C VAL A 275 22.50 3.39 -7.50
N PHE A 276 22.76 4.04 -8.62
CA PHE A 276 21.72 4.51 -9.51
C PHE A 276 21.25 3.34 -10.38
N LEU A 277 19.97 2.98 -10.26
CA LEU A 277 19.36 1.83 -10.96
C LEU A 277 18.45 2.26 -12.13
N GLY A 278 18.42 3.54 -12.46
CA GLY A 278 17.72 4.07 -13.63
C GLY A 278 18.59 4.09 -14.88
N GLU A 279 17.99 4.46 -16.01
CA GLU A 279 18.74 4.77 -17.22
C GLU A 279 19.37 6.16 -17.12
N ALA A 280 20.70 6.22 -17.09
CA ALA A 280 21.45 7.48 -17.25
C ALA A 280 21.89 7.62 -18.71
N ARG A 281 21.20 8.48 -19.47
CA ARG A 281 21.58 8.81 -20.85
C ARG A 281 22.29 10.16 -20.87
N GLY A 282 23.56 10.17 -21.27
CA GLY A 282 24.39 11.37 -21.42
C GLY A 282 25.41 11.55 -20.30
N GLU A 283 26.63 11.95 -20.66
CA GLU A 283 27.79 12.08 -19.79
C GLU A 283 27.55 13.06 -18.62
N GLN A 284 26.93 14.21 -18.89
CA GLN A 284 26.64 15.23 -17.87
C GLN A 284 25.69 14.74 -16.75
N LEU A 285 24.69 13.91 -17.10
CA LEU A 285 23.78 13.35 -16.10
C LEU A 285 24.51 12.32 -15.24
N GLN A 286 25.37 11.51 -15.85
CA GLN A 286 26.17 10.54 -15.14
C GLN A 286 27.13 11.21 -14.15
N GLU A 287 27.85 12.25 -14.59
CA GLU A 287 28.70 13.08 -13.71
C GLU A 287 27.90 13.70 -12.56
N THR A 288 26.69 14.20 -12.83
CA THR A 288 25.84 14.81 -11.80
C THR A 288 25.37 13.78 -10.76
N ILE A 289 25.02 12.58 -11.21
CA ILE A 289 24.62 11.48 -10.31
C ILE A 289 25.80 11.11 -9.40
N GLU A 290 27.03 11.06 -9.92
CA GLU A 290 28.21 10.74 -9.13
C GLU A 290 28.49 11.74 -7.99
N LEU A 291 28.06 13.01 -8.12
CA LEU A 291 28.18 14.01 -7.05
C LEU A 291 27.29 13.69 -5.82
N LEU A 292 26.26 12.88 -5.99
CA LEU A 292 25.28 12.55 -4.95
C LEU A 292 25.54 11.18 -4.29
N ARG A 293 26.70 10.57 -4.59
CA ARG A 293 27.09 9.21 -4.17
C ARG A 293 27.62 9.13 -2.75
#